data_AF-A0A644TPU5-F1
#
_entry.id   AF-A0A644TPU5-F1
#
_cell.length_a   1.000
_cell.length_b   1.000
_cell.length_c   1.000
_cell.angle_alpha   90.00
_cell.angle_beta   90.00
_cell.angle_gamma   90.00
#
_symmetry.space_group_name_H-M   'P 1'
#
loop_
_entity.id
_entity.type
_entity.pdbx_description
1 polymer ?
#
loop_
_entity_poly.entity_id
_entity_poly.type
_entity_poly.pdbx_seq_one_letter_code
_entity_poly.pdbx_strand_id
1 'polypeptide(L)'
;MGKKESRPSLRSIATKQAELLRSINDDCYCFEPGMEKIQVEQVLGAEMEQRVVEFDMFVPDRKPPIEQVIDVYVKDICIKSVDVIPNKVIVRGELEVKVMYVADLPDQPVHAFERRGVRWTRDIEIPGAVKEDAATADVQIEFVDYDFCDDEPRKVHITIVLKVWARVTSTAEMDAYVINPVATESAFEMSTAANTVTSSDGFNDDKVSASQMGGGEIEAFGESNVLVTGPSMPTVGPLTPTAGVPTTVSGMAVVNGNSVNVRTGPGTNFPVVQKVNRGESLTIKEEAFGWYKVVMPDGNTTGWVASWLVDTNGTTPAAPKG
;
A
#
# COMPACT_ATOMS: atom_id res chain seq x y z
N MET A 1 -27.93 45.37 -4.14
CA MET A 1 -26.90 45.91 -5.06
C MET A 1 -25.66 45.03 -4.96
N GLY A 2 -25.68 43.86 -5.61
CA GLY A 2 -24.55 42.92 -5.60
C GLY A 2 -23.66 43.18 -6.81
N LYS A 3 -22.43 43.68 -6.60
CA LYS A 3 -21.44 43.83 -7.67
C LYS A 3 -20.72 42.50 -7.87
N LYS A 4 -20.80 41.98 -9.11
CA LYS A 4 -20.03 40.83 -9.61
C LYS A 4 -18.53 41.15 -9.54
N GLU A 5 -17.76 40.30 -8.87
CA GLU A 5 -16.30 40.27 -9.05
C GLU A 5 -15.96 39.52 -10.36
N SER A 6 -15.20 40.20 -11.21
CA SER A 6 -14.74 39.73 -12.51
C SER A 6 -13.46 38.90 -12.34
N ARG A 7 -13.48 37.63 -12.73
CA ARG A 7 -12.26 36.79 -12.82
C ARG A 7 -11.32 37.35 -13.89
N PRO A 8 -10.00 37.47 -13.64
CA PRO A 8 -9.06 37.89 -14.66
C PRO A 8 -8.88 36.78 -15.71
N SER A 9 -8.69 37.16 -16.98
CA SER A 9 -8.53 36.20 -18.08
C SER A 9 -7.12 35.59 -18.11
N LEU A 10 -7.02 34.34 -18.58
CA LEU A 10 -5.80 33.53 -18.70
C LEU A 10 -4.64 34.21 -19.47
N ARG A 11 -4.90 35.29 -20.22
CA ARG A 11 -3.84 36.08 -20.90
C ARG A 11 -3.01 36.95 -19.95
N SER A 12 -3.52 37.32 -18.77
CA SER A 12 -2.80 38.17 -17.81
C SER A 12 -1.78 37.42 -16.95
N ILE A 13 -1.93 36.10 -16.79
CA ILE A 13 -1.05 35.27 -15.95
C ILE A 13 0.20 34.87 -16.74
N ALA A 14 0.06 34.58 -18.04
CA ALA A 14 1.17 34.20 -18.91
C ALA A 14 2.21 35.32 -19.11
N THR A 15 1.81 36.59 -19.00
CA THR A 15 2.76 37.72 -19.15
C THR A 15 3.56 37.98 -17.88
N LYS A 16 2.99 37.73 -16.69
CA LYS A 16 3.72 37.81 -15.42
C LYS A 16 4.74 36.67 -15.24
N GLN A 17 4.48 35.50 -15.82
CA GLN A 17 5.46 34.39 -15.80
C GLN A 17 6.62 34.57 -16.78
N ALA A 18 6.48 35.43 -17.80
CA ALA A 18 7.55 35.68 -18.77
C ALA A 18 8.55 36.78 -18.33
N GLU A 19 8.16 37.68 -17.42
CA GLU A 19 9.07 38.71 -16.88
C GLU A 19 9.94 38.20 -15.72
N LEU A 20 9.53 37.15 -15.01
CA LEU A 20 10.33 36.56 -13.92
C LEU A 20 11.55 35.76 -14.42
N LEU A 21 11.57 35.37 -15.71
CA LEU A 21 12.67 34.61 -16.33
C LEU A 21 13.77 35.50 -16.92
N ARG A 22 13.66 36.83 -16.81
CA ARG A 22 14.62 37.77 -17.40
C ARG A 22 15.59 38.42 -16.43
N SER A 23 15.58 38.06 -15.15
CA SER A 23 16.54 38.57 -14.16
C SER A 23 17.43 37.49 -13.54
N ILE A 24 17.65 36.37 -14.23
CA ILE A 24 18.62 35.36 -13.79
C ILE A 24 19.99 35.84 -14.25
N ASN A 25 20.59 36.75 -13.49
CA ASN A 25 21.97 37.20 -13.67
C ASN A 25 22.69 37.03 -12.33
N ASP A 26 23.64 36.10 -12.29
CA ASP A 26 24.82 36.04 -11.41
C ASP A 26 24.66 36.05 -9.87
N ASP A 27 23.67 35.35 -9.30
CA ASP A 27 23.72 34.99 -7.88
C ASP A 27 24.08 33.50 -7.71
N CYS A 28 25.29 33.25 -7.23
CA CYS A 28 25.78 31.90 -6.91
C CYS A 28 25.13 31.44 -5.59
N TYR A 29 23.94 30.84 -5.68
CA TYR A 29 23.27 30.22 -4.53
C TYR A 29 24.09 29.02 -4.02
N CYS A 30 24.71 29.17 -2.86
CA CYS A 30 25.33 28.06 -2.15
C CYS A 30 24.24 27.30 -1.39
N PHE A 31 24.00 26.06 -1.79
CA PHE A 31 23.09 25.16 -1.09
C PHE A 31 23.82 24.46 0.05
N GLU A 32 23.50 24.76 1.30
CA GLU A 32 23.94 23.94 2.43
C GLU A 32 22.99 22.75 2.58
N PRO A 33 23.48 21.49 2.54
CA PRO A 33 22.64 20.33 2.72
C PRO A 33 22.13 20.28 4.16
N GLY A 34 20.84 20.55 4.35
CA GLY A 34 20.15 20.34 5.62
C GLY A 34 19.52 18.94 5.65
N MET A 35 19.70 18.21 6.76
CA MET A 35 18.92 17.01 7.02
C MET A 35 17.53 17.42 7.51
N GLU A 36 16.49 17.05 6.78
CA GLU A 36 15.09 17.21 7.20
C GLU A 36 14.49 15.82 7.46
N LYS A 37 13.75 15.69 8.56
CA LYS A 37 13.08 14.45 8.92
C LYS A 37 11.80 14.27 8.12
N ILE A 38 11.75 13.27 7.26
CA ILE A 38 10.55 12.85 6.52
C ILE A 38 9.93 11.64 7.20
N GLN A 39 8.63 11.69 7.46
CA GLN A 39 7.86 10.53 7.91
C GLN A 39 7.37 9.72 6.71
N VAL A 40 7.77 8.46 6.64
CA VAL A 40 7.38 7.53 5.58
C VAL A 40 6.52 6.42 6.18
N GLU A 41 5.38 6.14 5.55
CA GLU A 41 4.56 4.98 5.91
C GLU A 41 5.12 3.72 5.22
N GLN A 42 5.48 2.72 6.03
CA GLN A 42 5.94 1.41 5.58
C GLN A 42 4.90 0.35 5.92
N VAL A 43 4.53 -0.49 4.95
CA VAL A 43 3.68 -1.66 5.21
C VAL A 43 4.51 -2.73 5.92
N LEU A 44 4.09 -3.13 7.12
CA LEU A 44 4.72 -4.23 7.87
C LEU A 44 4.23 -5.59 7.37
N GLY A 45 2.94 -5.70 7.08
CA GLY A 45 2.33 -6.91 6.56
C GLY A 45 0.88 -6.71 6.16
N ALA A 46 0.41 -7.61 5.30
CA ALA A 46 -0.98 -7.68 4.87
C ALA A 46 -1.36 -9.16 4.76
N GLU A 47 -2.21 -9.60 5.69
CA GLU A 47 -2.54 -11.01 5.85
C GLU A 47 -4.05 -11.22 5.78
N MET A 48 -4.43 -12.44 5.41
CA MET A 48 -5.81 -12.82 5.18
C MET A 48 -6.09 -14.16 5.84
N GLU A 49 -7.12 -14.21 6.67
CA GLU A 49 -7.51 -15.43 7.38
C GLU A 49 -9.02 -15.64 7.38
N GLN A 50 -9.42 -16.91 7.37
CA GLN A 50 -10.81 -17.30 7.48
C GLN A 50 -11.25 -17.35 8.95
N ARG A 51 -12.52 -17.02 9.20
CA ARG A 51 -13.19 -17.22 10.47
C ARG A 51 -14.54 -17.89 10.25
N VAL A 52 -14.68 -19.11 10.79
CA VAL A 52 -15.98 -19.79 10.86
C VAL A 52 -16.76 -19.27 12.08
N VAL A 53 -18.01 -18.86 11.86
CA VAL A 53 -18.95 -18.39 12.87
C VAL A 53 -20.15 -19.33 12.86
N GLU A 54 -20.30 -20.10 13.93
CA GLU A 54 -21.37 -21.09 14.11
C GLU A 54 -22.27 -20.66 15.27
N PHE A 55 -23.60 -20.70 15.05
CA PHE A 55 -24.57 -20.43 16.09
C PHE A 55 -25.97 -20.91 15.71
N ASP A 56 -26.79 -21.12 16.74
CA ASP A 56 -28.20 -21.45 16.57
C ASP A 56 -29.07 -20.19 16.48
N MET A 57 -30.05 -20.22 15.60
CA MET A 57 -31.15 -19.26 15.52
C MET A 57 -32.47 -19.94 15.87
N PHE A 58 -33.25 -19.27 16.71
CA PHE A 58 -34.54 -19.76 17.19
C PHE A 58 -35.69 -18.93 16.64
N VAL A 59 -36.73 -19.60 16.14
CA VAL A 59 -37.97 -18.95 15.72
C VAL A 59 -38.66 -18.35 16.95
N PRO A 60 -38.93 -17.03 16.98
CA PRO A 60 -39.62 -16.41 18.11
C PRO A 60 -41.00 -17.02 18.36
N ASP A 61 -41.44 -17.08 19.62
CA ASP A 61 -42.70 -17.74 20.01
C ASP A 61 -43.95 -17.24 19.28
N ARG A 62 -43.93 -15.97 18.86
CA ARG A 62 -45.01 -15.32 18.10
C ARG A 62 -45.13 -15.80 16.64
N LYS A 63 -44.17 -16.58 16.15
CA LYS A 63 -44.12 -17.06 14.77
C LYS A 63 -44.37 -18.57 14.71
N PRO A 64 -45.03 -19.05 13.64
CA PRO A 64 -45.27 -20.48 13.45
C PRO A 64 -43.94 -21.25 13.27
N PRO A 65 -43.91 -22.57 13.59
CA PRO A 65 -42.77 -23.44 13.32
C PRO A 65 -42.39 -23.48 11.83
N ILE A 66 -41.17 -23.93 11.55
CA ILE A 66 -40.62 -24.08 10.20
C ILE A 66 -41.06 -25.41 9.62
N GLU A 67 -41.63 -25.38 8.41
CA GLU A 67 -41.79 -26.55 7.53
C GLU A 67 -40.55 -26.71 6.64
N GLN A 68 -40.08 -25.60 6.05
CA GLN A 68 -38.93 -25.61 5.15
C GLN A 68 -38.16 -24.29 5.22
N VAL A 69 -36.82 -24.35 5.29
CA VAL A 69 -35.97 -23.16 5.13
C VAL A 69 -35.83 -22.84 3.64
N ILE A 70 -36.12 -21.59 3.27
CA ILE A 70 -35.98 -21.11 1.87
C ILE A 70 -34.56 -20.62 1.64
N ASP A 71 -34.07 -19.75 2.52
CA ASP A 71 -32.78 -19.10 2.36
C ASP A 71 -32.27 -18.51 3.69
N VAL A 72 -30.96 -18.46 3.83
CA VAL A 72 -30.24 -17.83 4.95
C VAL A 72 -29.21 -16.90 4.37
N TYR A 73 -29.31 -15.61 4.68
CA TYR A 73 -28.36 -14.63 4.19
C TYR A 73 -27.95 -13.65 5.28
N VAL A 74 -26.72 -13.16 5.16
CA VAL A 74 -26.21 -12.07 5.99
C VAL A 74 -26.69 -10.77 5.37
N LYS A 75 -27.43 -9.98 6.16
CA LYS A 75 -27.97 -8.70 5.73
C LYS A 75 -26.93 -7.59 5.84
N ASP A 76 -26.23 -7.56 6.97
CA ASP A 76 -25.21 -6.55 7.28
C ASP A 76 -24.02 -7.20 7.98
N ILE A 77 -22.81 -6.77 7.62
CA ILE A 77 -21.58 -7.11 8.31
C ILE A 77 -20.76 -5.84 8.52
N CYS A 78 -20.24 -5.64 9.72
CA CYS A 78 -19.42 -4.47 10.02
C CYS A 78 -18.30 -4.79 11.01
N ILE A 79 -17.18 -4.08 10.83
CA ILE A 79 -16.06 -4.09 11.75
C ILE A 79 -16.33 -3.01 12.82
N LYS A 80 -16.20 -3.40 14.08
CA LYS A 80 -16.38 -2.53 15.26
C LYS A 80 -15.06 -2.01 15.81
N SER A 81 -14.01 -2.84 15.83
CA SER A 81 -12.67 -2.43 16.25
C SER A 81 -11.59 -3.18 15.48
N VAL A 82 -10.46 -2.51 15.29
CA VAL A 82 -9.21 -3.07 14.77
C VAL A 82 -8.13 -2.65 15.74
N ASP A 83 -7.66 -3.58 16.56
CA ASP A 83 -6.68 -3.31 17.61
C ASP A 83 -5.35 -3.97 17.27
N VAL A 84 -4.28 -3.19 17.20
CA VAL A 84 -2.92 -3.73 17.03
C VAL A 84 -2.33 -4.07 18.39
N ILE A 85 -1.79 -5.27 18.51
CA ILE A 85 -1.00 -5.73 19.64
C ILE A 85 0.34 -6.28 19.12
N PRO A 86 1.34 -6.53 19.99
CA PRO A 86 2.61 -7.08 19.53
C PRO A 86 2.43 -8.34 18.67
N ASN A 87 2.89 -8.25 17.42
CA ASN A 87 2.84 -9.28 16.37
C ASN A 87 1.44 -9.70 15.90
N LYS A 88 0.36 -9.03 16.29
CA LYS A 88 -1.00 -9.41 15.88
C LYS A 88 -1.94 -8.22 15.71
N VAL A 89 -2.94 -8.40 14.86
CA VAL A 89 -4.08 -7.50 14.75
C VAL A 89 -5.34 -8.24 15.16
N ILE A 90 -6.10 -7.66 16.08
CA ILE A 90 -7.40 -8.19 16.50
C ILE A 90 -8.50 -7.40 15.82
N VAL A 91 -9.23 -8.06 14.92
CA VAL A 91 -10.40 -7.50 14.25
C VAL A 91 -11.65 -8.01 14.95
N ARG A 92 -12.50 -7.09 15.42
CA ARG A 92 -13.80 -7.41 16.02
C ARG A 92 -14.91 -6.80 15.20
N GLY A 93 -16.00 -7.53 15.06
CA GLY A 93 -17.15 -7.07 14.29
C GLY A 93 -18.46 -7.69 14.75
N GLU A 94 -19.52 -7.25 14.10
CA GLU A 94 -20.86 -7.79 14.28
C GLU A 94 -21.49 -8.05 12.91
N LEU A 95 -22.34 -9.08 12.85
CA LEU A 95 -23.14 -9.41 11.68
C LEU A 95 -24.63 -9.55 12.04
N GLU A 96 -25.48 -9.30 11.06
CA GLU A 96 -26.93 -9.49 11.11
C GLU A 96 -27.33 -10.56 10.11
N VAL A 97 -27.96 -11.62 10.60
CA VAL A 97 -28.40 -12.77 9.77
C VAL A 97 -29.90 -12.83 9.72
N LYS A 98 -30.42 -13.12 8.53
CA LYS A 98 -31.85 -13.26 8.29
C LYS A 98 -32.13 -14.62 7.65
N VAL A 99 -33.10 -15.31 8.22
CA VAL A 99 -33.61 -16.60 7.76
C VAL A 99 -35.00 -16.37 7.17
N MET A 100 -35.23 -16.87 5.96
CA MET A 100 -36.54 -16.95 5.31
C MET A 100 -37.00 -18.40 5.27
N TYR A 101 -38.27 -18.65 5.60
CA TYR A 101 -38.79 -20.00 5.74
C TYR A 101 -40.28 -20.07 5.40
N VAL A 102 -40.75 -21.26 5.02
CA VAL A 102 -42.17 -21.61 4.90
C VAL A 102 -42.65 -22.14 6.25
N ALA A 103 -43.75 -21.58 6.75
CA ALA A 103 -44.33 -22.01 8.01
C ALA A 103 -45.18 -23.28 7.86
N ASP A 104 -45.12 -24.15 8.86
CA ASP A 104 -45.97 -25.34 8.99
C ASP A 104 -47.41 -24.94 9.36
N LEU A 105 -48.10 -24.38 8.37
CA LEU A 105 -49.51 -23.98 8.42
C LEU A 105 -50.18 -24.40 7.10
N PRO A 106 -51.51 -24.64 7.08
CA PRO A 106 -52.20 -25.13 5.89
C PRO A 106 -52.06 -24.25 4.64
N ASP A 107 -51.86 -22.94 4.83
CA ASP A 107 -51.66 -21.96 3.76
C ASP A 107 -50.19 -21.74 3.39
N GLN A 108 -49.26 -22.44 4.05
CA GLN A 108 -47.82 -22.40 3.83
C GLN A 108 -47.25 -20.97 3.63
N PRO A 109 -47.52 -20.04 4.56
CA PRO A 109 -47.09 -18.67 4.41
C PRO A 109 -45.58 -18.56 4.58
N VAL A 110 -44.97 -17.63 3.85
CA VAL A 110 -43.54 -17.32 3.97
C VAL A 110 -43.32 -16.35 5.12
N HIS A 111 -42.43 -16.71 6.04
CA HIS A 111 -42.01 -15.90 7.16
C HIS A 111 -40.50 -15.65 7.11
N ALA A 112 -40.05 -14.64 7.85
CA ALA A 112 -38.63 -14.38 8.04
C ALA A 112 -38.35 -13.95 9.47
N PHE A 113 -37.21 -14.32 10.03
CA PHE A 113 -36.72 -13.82 11.32
C PHE A 113 -35.23 -13.54 11.24
N GLU A 114 -34.77 -12.59 12.06
CA GLU A 114 -33.39 -12.10 12.01
C GLU A 114 -32.77 -12.06 13.40
N ARG A 115 -31.46 -12.26 13.46
CA ARG A 115 -30.65 -12.08 14.65
C ARG A 115 -29.61 -11.01 14.36
N ARG A 116 -29.64 -9.94 15.16
CA ARG A 116 -28.67 -8.83 15.07
C ARG A 116 -27.57 -8.99 16.11
N GLY A 117 -26.41 -8.40 15.82
CA GLY A 117 -25.32 -8.31 16.79
C GLY A 117 -24.64 -9.64 17.07
N VAL A 118 -24.58 -10.55 16.09
CA VAL A 118 -23.75 -11.75 16.20
C VAL A 118 -22.30 -11.30 16.16
N ARG A 119 -21.64 -11.36 17.31
CA ARG A 119 -20.25 -10.90 17.45
C ARG A 119 -19.29 -11.93 16.91
N TRP A 120 -18.25 -11.44 16.25
CA TRP A 120 -17.13 -12.24 15.81
C TRP A 120 -15.81 -11.53 16.14
N THR A 121 -14.75 -12.30 16.27
CA THR A 121 -13.40 -11.82 16.52
C THR A 121 -12.43 -12.71 15.77
N ARG A 122 -11.42 -12.10 15.15
CA ARG A 122 -10.29 -12.80 14.53
C ARG A 122 -9.00 -12.07 14.89
N ASP A 123 -8.03 -12.81 15.42
CA ASP A 123 -6.64 -12.37 15.50
C ASP A 123 -5.89 -12.84 14.25
N ILE A 124 -5.14 -11.94 13.63
CA ILE A 124 -4.31 -12.19 12.45
C ILE A 124 -2.87 -11.87 12.82
N GLU A 125 -1.96 -12.80 12.57
CA GLU A 125 -0.55 -12.65 12.91
C GLU A 125 0.17 -11.77 11.89
N ILE A 126 0.77 -10.67 12.35
CA ILE A 126 1.55 -9.75 11.53
C ILE A 126 2.86 -9.48 12.27
N PRO A 127 3.94 -10.23 11.96
CA PRO A 127 5.21 -10.10 12.66
C PRO A 127 5.75 -8.67 12.62
N GLY A 128 6.25 -8.18 13.75
CA GLY A 128 6.79 -6.83 13.88
C GLY A 128 5.75 -5.74 14.13
N ALA A 129 4.46 -6.05 14.08
CA ALA A 129 3.42 -5.09 14.45
C ALA A 129 3.52 -4.70 15.94
N VAL A 130 3.39 -3.42 16.23
CA VAL A 130 3.36 -2.83 17.58
C VAL A 130 2.09 -2.01 17.78
N LYS A 131 1.71 -1.78 19.03
CA LYS A 131 0.44 -1.13 19.39
C LYS A 131 0.23 0.27 18.77
N GLU A 132 1.31 0.95 18.43
CA GLU A 132 1.30 2.30 17.87
C GLU A 132 1.14 2.33 16.35
N ASP A 133 1.23 1.17 15.68
CA ASP A 133 1.07 1.08 14.24
C ASP A 133 -0.38 1.32 13.81
N ALA A 134 -0.55 1.88 12.62
CA ALA A 134 -1.85 2.01 12.00
C ALA A 134 -2.27 0.68 11.35
N ALA A 135 -3.52 0.28 11.53
CA ALA A 135 -4.08 -0.91 10.89
C ALA A 135 -5.40 -0.63 10.19
N THR A 136 -5.59 -1.28 9.05
CA THR A 136 -6.83 -1.29 8.27
C THR A 136 -7.28 -2.72 8.08
N ALA A 137 -8.58 -2.99 8.21
CA ALA A 137 -9.14 -4.31 7.98
C ALA A 137 -10.39 -4.25 7.09
N ASP A 138 -10.62 -5.32 6.35
CA ASP A 138 -11.82 -5.56 5.55
C ASP A 138 -12.33 -6.98 5.81
N VAL A 139 -13.62 -7.21 5.58
CA VAL A 139 -14.25 -8.51 5.80
C VAL A 139 -15.22 -8.83 4.68
N GLN A 140 -15.12 -10.06 4.18
CA GLN A 140 -15.98 -10.59 3.13
C GLN A 140 -16.64 -11.88 3.61
N ILE A 141 -17.84 -12.16 3.09
CA ILE A 141 -18.53 -13.42 3.34
C ILE A 141 -18.10 -14.37 2.23
N GLU A 142 -17.49 -15.48 2.59
CA GLU A 142 -17.04 -16.49 1.65
C GLU A 142 -18.11 -17.56 1.43
N PHE A 143 -18.78 -17.97 2.50
CA PHE A 143 -19.79 -19.02 2.46
C PHE A 143 -20.80 -18.86 3.60
N VAL A 144 -22.05 -19.23 3.33
CA VAL A 144 -23.14 -19.32 4.31
C VAL A 144 -23.80 -20.68 4.12
N ASP A 145 -23.88 -21.45 5.19
CA ASP A 145 -24.53 -22.74 5.25
C ASP A 145 -25.53 -22.79 6.39
N TYR A 146 -26.45 -23.75 6.31
CA TYR A 146 -27.40 -24.00 7.38
C TYR A 146 -27.77 -25.48 7.46
N ASP A 147 -28.03 -25.92 8.70
CA ASP A 147 -28.62 -27.22 8.98
C ASP A 147 -29.97 -27.01 9.68
N PHE A 148 -30.99 -27.69 9.18
CA PHE A 148 -32.33 -27.72 9.75
C PHE A 148 -32.75 -29.18 9.98
N CYS A 149 -33.34 -29.45 11.14
CA CYS A 149 -33.79 -30.78 11.54
C CYS A 149 -35.27 -30.74 11.93
N ASP A 150 -36.07 -31.60 11.32
CA ASP A 150 -37.52 -31.66 11.53
C ASP A 150 -37.92 -32.01 12.99
N ASP A 151 -37.01 -32.63 13.75
CA ASP A 151 -37.22 -32.94 15.17
C ASP A 151 -37.25 -31.67 16.05
N GLU A 152 -36.62 -30.58 15.61
CA GLU A 152 -36.57 -29.28 16.29
C GLU A 152 -37.07 -28.15 15.35
N PRO A 153 -38.38 -28.07 15.05
CA PRO A 153 -38.93 -27.24 13.96
C PRO A 153 -38.87 -25.72 14.24
N ARG A 154 -38.20 -25.29 15.30
CA ARG A 154 -37.99 -23.87 15.66
C ARG A 154 -36.52 -23.52 15.79
N LYS A 155 -35.60 -24.40 15.38
CA LYS A 155 -34.16 -24.20 15.48
C LYS A 155 -33.52 -24.38 14.11
N VAL A 156 -32.65 -23.46 13.74
CA VAL A 156 -31.78 -23.55 12.55
C VAL A 156 -30.35 -23.35 13.02
N HIS A 157 -29.47 -24.29 12.69
CA HIS A 157 -28.04 -24.14 12.91
C HIS A 157 -27.43 -23.42 11.71
N ILE A 158 -26.60 -22.40 11.94
CA ILE A 158 -26.06 -21.57 10.89
C ILE A 158 -24.54 -21.58 10.98
N THR A 159 -23.89 -21.79 9.84
CA THR A 159 -22.44 -21.77 9.69
C THR A 159 -22.06 -20.70 8.67
N ILE A 160 -21.29 -19.69 9.09
CA ILE A 160 -20.84 -18.61 8.20
C ILE A 160 -19.32 -18.61 8.15
N VAL A 161 -18.75 -18.62 6.95
CA VAL A 161 -17.32 -18.45 6.73
C VAL A 161 -17.05 -17.01 6.33
N LEU A 162 -16.34 -16.30 7.20
CA LEU A 162 -15.84 -14.95 6.96
C LEU A 162 -14.41 -15.02 6.46
N LYS A 163 -14.06 -14.12 5.55
CA LYS A 163 -12.71 -13.91 5.05
C LYS A 163 -12.26 -12.52 5.49
N VAL A 164 -11.39 -12.49 6.50
CA VAL A 164 -10.92 -11.26 7.15
C VAL A 164 -9.55 -10.92 6.60
N TRP A 165 -9.39 -9.71 6.09
CA TRP A 165 -8.12 -9.17 5.63
C TRP A 165 -7.69 -8.03 6.55
N ALA A 166 -6.42 -8.00 6.94
CA ALA A 166 -5.85 -6.91 7.70
C ALA A 166 -4.49 -6.49 7.15
N ARG A 167 -4.20 -5.19 7.21
CA ARG A 167 -2.93 -4.58 6.83
C ARG A 167 -2.46 -3.64 7.92
N VAL A 168 -1.17 -3.72 8.25
CA VAL A 168 -0.51 -2.85 9.23
C VAL A 168 0.55 -1.99 8.55
N THR A 169 0.58 -0.72 8.90
CA THR A 169 1.57 0.27 8.44
C THR A 169 2.24 0.94 9.64
N SER A 170 3.56 0.96 9.62
CA SER A 170 4.40 1.68 10.59
C SER A 170 4.87 3.00 9.99
N THR A 171 4.92 4.05 10.78
CA THR A 171 5.52 5.33 10.38
C THR A 171 6.99 5.35 10.78
N ALA A 172 7.90 5.44 9.80
CA ALA A 172 9.33 5.57 10.04
C ALA A 172 9.78 7.01 9.77
N GLU A 173 10.58 7.59 10.67
CA GLU A 173 11.30 8.83 10.39
C GLU A 173 12.58 8.50 9.60
N MET A 174 12.75 9.14 8.45
CA MET A 174 13.97 9.09 7.64
C MET A 174 14.55 10.48 7.51
N ASP A 175 15.86 10.62 7.73
CA ASP A 175 16.57 11.86 7.41
C ASP A 175 16.75 11.96 5.90
N ALA A 176 16.13 12.95 5.28
CA ALA A 176 16.30 13.27 3.88
C ALA A 176 17.15 14.54 3.73
N TYR A 177 18.07 14.52 2.77
CA TYR A 177 18.81 15.71 2.39
C TYR A 177 17.90 16.61 1.55
N VAL A 178 17.38 17.67 2.16
CA VAL A 178 16.54 18.65 1.47
C VAL A 178 17.40 19.85 1.12
N ILE A 179 17.39 20.20 -0.16
CA ILE A 179 18.08 21.37 -0.68
C ILE A 179 17.11 22.55 -0.56
N ASN A 180 17.19 23.29 0.55
CA ASN A 180 16.41 24.51 0.75
C ASN A 180 17.20 25.74 0.26
N PRO A 181 16.57 26.69 -0.48
CA PRO A 181 17.25 27.92 -0.84
C PRO A 181 17.40 28.83 0.38
N VAL A 182 18.64 29.16 0.74
CA VAL A 182 18.93 30.22 1.71
C VAL A 182 18.68 31.57 1.04
N ALA A 183 17.87 32.41 1.67
CA ALA A 183 17.82 33.83 1.33
C ALA A 183 19.10 34.48 1.86
N THR A 184 19.97 34.94 0.97
CA THR A 184 21.09 35.82 1.34
C THR A 184 20.53 37.19 1.69
N GLU A 185 20.36 37.50 2.98
CA GLU A 185 20.34 38.90 3.39
C GLU A 185 21.77 39.42 3.36
N SER A 186 22.12 40.13 2.28
CA SER A 186 23.35 40.92 2.23
C SER A 186 23.03 42.31 1.66
N ALA A 187 22.51 43.19 2.50
CA ALA A 187 22.69 44.62 2.31
C ALA A 187 24.09 44.98 2.84
N PHE A 188 25.06 45.04 1.93
CA PHE A 188 26.39 45.58 2.22
C PHE A 188 26.28 47.10 2.25
N GLU A 189 26.17 47.72 3.43
CA GLU A 189 26.31 49.17 3.53
C GLU A 189 27.78 49.56 3.45
N MET A 190 28.13 50.17 2.31
CA MET A 190 29.40 50.83 2.09
C MET A 190 29.47 52.11 2.94
N SER A 191 30.22 52.07 4.04
CA SER A 191 30.56 53.26 4.83
C SER A 191 31.99 53.70 4.51
N THR A 192 32.09 54.79 3.77
CA THR A 192 33.32 55.57 3.56
C THR A 192 33.64 56.38 4.80
N ALA A 193 34.80 56.12 5.44
CA ALA A 193 35.41 57.08 6.37
C ALA A 193 36.95 57.04 6.30
N ALA A 194 37.47 58.12 5.70
CA ALA A 194 38.71 58.86 5.97
C ALA A 194 40.00 58.12 6.39
N ASN A 195 41.00 58.27 5.51
CA ASN A 195 42.42 58.25 5.84
C ASN A 195 42.72 59.09 7.10
N THR A 196 43.31 58.48 8.11
CA THR A 196 44.25 59.16 9.02
C THR A 196 45.36 58.19 9.34
N VAL A 197 46.50 58.41 8.70
CA VAL A 197 47.78 57.79 9.00
C VAL A 197 48.31 58.44 10.27
N THR A 198 48.53 57.65 11.32
CA THR A 198 49.54 57.96 12.35
C THR A 198 50.25 56.67 12.74
N SER A 199 51.57 56.71 12.63
CA SER A 199 52.53 55.63 12.85
C SER A 199 53.19 55.75 14.21
N SER A 200 53.36 54.61 14.89
CA SER A 200 54.40 54.30 15.89
C SER A 200 54.15 52.85 16.33
N ASP A 201 55.08 51.95 16.60
CA ASP A 201 56.51 51.82 16.36
C ASP A 201 56.83 50.37 16.75
N GLY A 202 57.69 49.69 15.98
CA GLY A 202 58.58 48.61 16.42
C GLY A 202 57.98 47.28 16.92
N PHE A 203 58.25 46.19 16.22
CA PHE A 203 59.32 45.24 16.58
C PHE A 203 59.47 44.18 15.47
N ASN A 204 60.73 43.94 15.09
CA ASN A 204 61.15 43.19 13.91
C ASN A 204 61.06 41.66 14.07
N ASP A 205 60.93 41.05 12.89
CA ASP A 205 61.10 39.66 12.49
C ASP A 205 62.39 39.00 13.01
N ASP A 206 62.33 37.71 13.39
CA ASP A 206 63.47 36.78 13.23
C ASP A 206 63.07 35.30 13.36
N LYS A 207 63.28 34.60 12.23
CA LYS A 207 63.47 33.14 12.07
C LYS A 207 64.78 32.73 12.79
N VAL A 208 65.11 31.51 13.23
CA VAL A 208 65.10 30.12 12.72
C VAL A 208 65.54 29.22 13.92
N SER A 209 65.21 27.94 14.06
CA SER A 209 66.07 26.85 13.55
C SER A 209 65.53 25.46 13.89
N ALA A 210 65.68 24.57 12.91
CA ALA A 210 65.50 23.13 12.99
C ALA A 210 66.71 22.43 13.65
N SER A 211 66.43 21.34 14.36
CA SER A 211 67.24 20.13 14.44
C SER A 211 66.22 19.00 14.61
N GLN A 212 66.21 17.93 13.82
CA GLN A 212 67.32 17.00 13.65
C GLN A 212 66.98 16.00 12.52
N MET A 213 67.90 15.86 11.55
CA MET A 213 68.23 14.70 10.68
C MET A 213 67.05 13.97 9.99
N GLY A 214 66.97 13.81 8.67
CA GLY A 214 68.03 13.62 7.67
C GLY A 214 67.80 12.30 6.94
N GLY A 215 67.38 12.38 5.67
CA GLY A 215 67.68 11.41 4.61
C GLY A 215 66.70 10.24 4.42
N GLY A 216 65.96 10.26 3.30
CA GLY A 216 65.28 9.09 2.77
C GLY A 216 64.18 9.42 1.77
N GLU A 217 64.55 9.65 0.52
CA GLU A 217 63.63 9.72 -0.63
C GLU A 217 63.09 8.33 -0.93
N ILE A 218 61.78 8.13 -0.74
CA ILE A 218 61.01 7.03 -1.35
C ILE A 218 59.62 7.57 -1.71
N GLU A 219 59.40 7.80 -3.00
CA GLU A 219 58.05 7.90 -3.55
C GLU A 219 57.48 6.49 -3.71
N ALA A 220 56.37 6.18 -3.03
CA ALA A 220 55.24 5.37 -3.51
C ALA A 220 54.32 4.93 -2.35
N PHE A 221 53.13 5.54 -2.34
CA PHE A 221 51.83 5.05 -1.86
C PHE A 221 51.77 4.21 -0.55
N GLY A 222 51.34 4.87 0.54
CA GLY A 222 50.64 4.30 1.71
C GLY A 222 49.51 5.27 2.09
N GLU A 223 48.38 4.87 2.67
CA GLU A 223 48.29 4.03 3.85
C GLU A 223 47.18 2.98 3.75
N SER A 224 47.56 1.73 3.99
CA SER A 224 46.64 0.67 4.39
C SER A 224 46.32 0.85 5.87
N ASN A 225 45.11 1.29 6.21
CA ASN A 225 44.55 1.04 7.53
C ASN A 225 44.07 -0.42 7.58
N VAL A 226 44.78 -1.23 8.36
CA VAL A 226 44.40 -2.61 8.71
C VAL A 226 43.14 -2.55 9.58
N LEU A 227 41.99 -2.85 9.00
CA LEU A 227 40.78 -3.18 9.74
C LEU A 227 40.75 -4.70 9.96
N VAL A 228 40.69 -5.10 11.24
CA VAL A 228 40.47 -6.48 11.68
C VAL A 228 39.13 -6.97 11.11
N THR A 229 39.19 -7.92 10.18
CA THR A 229 38.01 -8.63 9.66
C THR A 229 37.60 -9.72 10.65
N GLY A 230 36.47 -9.52 11.35
CA GLY A 230 35.64 -10.64 11.77
C GLY A 230 35.09 -11.38 10.54
N PRO A 231 34.63 -12.63 10.65
CA PRO A 231 34.14 -13.38 9.49
C PRO A 231 33.00 -12.60 8.82
N SER A 232 33.26 -12.24 7.56
CA SER A 232 32.35 -11.54 6.66
C SER A 232 31.05 -12.31 6.50
N MET A 233 29.97 -11.80 7.09
CA MET A 233 28.63 -12.04 6.57
C MET A 233 28.53 -11.37 5.19
N PRO A 234 27.91 -11.99 4.18
CA PRO A 234 27.73 -11.33 2.89
C PRO A 234 26.92 -10.06 3.10
N THR A 235 27.54 -8.91 2.78
CA THR A 235 26.87 -7.60 2.67
C THR A 235 25.80 -7.70 1.60
N VAL A 236 24.56 -7.92 2.03
CA VAL A 236 23.38 -7.66 1.21
C VAL A 236 23.28 -6.14 1.11
N GLY A 237 23.37 -5.61 -0.11
CA GLY A 237 23.13 -4.19 -0.37
C GLY A 237 21.74 -3.75 0.13
N PRO A 238 21.44 -2.43 0.14
CA PRO A 238 20.13 -1.96 0.56
C PRO A 238 19.05 -2.73 -0.20
N LEU A 239 18.20 -3.46 0.55
CA LEU A 239 17.04 -4.15 0.00
C LEU A 239 16.06 -3.07 -0.44
N THR A 240 16.15 -2.67 -1.70
CA THR A 240 15.03 -2.04 -2.38
C THR A 240 13.84 -2.99 -2.31
N PRO A 241 12.67 -2.59 -1.77
CA PRO A 241 11.46 -3.38 -1.91
C PRO A 241 11.17 -3.47 -3.40
N THR A 242 11.56 -4.59 -3.99
CA THR A 242 11.25 -4.92 -5.37
C THR A 242 9.81 -5.38 -5.32
N ALA A 243 8.87 -4.50 -5.70
CA ALA A 243 7.56 -4.93 -6.16
C ALA A 243 7.80 -6.07 -7.15
N GLY A 244 7.18 -7.24 -6.90
CA GLY A 244 7.45 -8.47 -7.63
C GLY A 244 7.68 -8.19 -9.11
N VAL A 245 8.91 -8.47 -9.58
CA VAL A 245 9.31 -8.15 -10.95
C VAL A 245 8.30 -8.83 -11.87
N PRO A 246 7.56 -8.10 -12.73
CA PRO A 246 6.74 -8.73 -13.73
C PRO A 246 7.66 -9.59 -14.58
N THR A 247 7.48 -10.90 -14.51
CA THR A 247 8.31 -11.79 -15.30
C THR A 247 7.79 -11.68 -16.74
N THR A 248 8.66 -11.30 -17.66
CA THR A 248 8.31 -11.26 -19.08
C THR A 248 8.09 -12.69 -19.56
N VAL A 249 6.83 -13.10 -19.63
CA VAL A 249 6.40 -14.37 -20.18
C VAL A 249 5.71 -14.12 -21.51
N SER A 250 6.11 -14.86 -22.54
CA SER A 250 5.48 -14.78 -23.85
C SER A 250 4.80 -16.12 -24.16
N GLY A 251 3.49 -16.09 -24.34
CA GLY A 251 2.68 -17.26 -24.61
C GLY A 251 1.29 -16.89 -25.12
N MET A 252 0.58 -17.83 -25.71
CA MET A 252 -0.83 -17.64 -26.08
C MET A 252 -1.74 -18.24 -25.01
N ALA A 253 -2.75 -17.47 -24.63
CA ALA A 253 -3.77 -17.85 -23.65
C ALA A 253 -5.14 -17.91 -24.31
N VAL A 254 -5.91 -18.95 -24.04
CA VAL A 254 -7.29 -19.11 -24.52
C VAL A 254 -8.25 -18.93 -23.35
N VAL A 255 -9.25 -18.07 -23.51
CA VAL A 255 -10.23 -17.77 -22.45
C VAL A 255 -11.18 -18.95 -22.25
N ASN A 256 -11.32 -19.41 -21.00
CA ASN A 256 -12.19 -20.55 -20.65
C ASN A 256 -13.61 -20.16 -20.21
N GLY A 257 -13.81 -18.94 -19.70
CA GLY A 257 -15.09 -18.46 -19.18
C GLY A 257 -15.88 -17.59 -20.17
N ASN A 258 -17.21 -17.53 -20.00
CA ASN A 258 -18.05 -16.57 -20.71
C ASN A 258 -17.98 -15.21 -19.99
N SER A 259 -17.72 -14.12 -20.73
CA SER A 259 -17.65 -12.75 -20.18
C SER A 259 -16.57 -12.53 -19.11
N VAL A 260 -15.34 -12.98 -19.37
CA VAL A 260 -14.18 -12.75 -18.50
C VAL A 260 -13.76 -11.28 -18.56
N ASN A 261 -13.49 -10.68 -17.39
CA ASN A 261 -13.11 -9.27 -17.30
C ASN A 261 -11.59 -9.09 -17.49
N VAL A 262 -11.20 -8.26 -18.45
CA VAL A 262 -9.84 -7.76 -18.64
C VAL A 262 -9.73 -6.40 -17.94
N ARG A 263 -8.74 -6.22 -17.07
CA ARG A 263 -8.61 -5.06 -16.16
C ARG A 263 -7.36 -4.23 -16.41
N THR A 264 -7.29 -3.01 -15.88
CA THR A 264 -6.10 -2.13 -16.06
C THR A 264 -4.90 -2.57 -15.23
N GLY A 265 -5.07 -3.45 -14.23
CA GLY A 265 -4.01 -3.94 -13.35
C GLY A 265 -4.26 -5.36 -12.83
N PRO A 266 -3.22 -6.00 -12.25
CA PRO A 266 -3.27 -7.37 -11.75
C PRO A 266 -4.04 -7.45 -10.42
N GLY A 267 -5.37 -7.47 -10.51
CA GLY A 267 -6.23 -7.58 -9.33
C GLY A 267 -7.69 -7.25 -9.60
N THR A 268 -8.57 -7.67 -8.70
CA THR A 268 -10.03 -7.42 -8.79
C THR A 268 -10.43 -5.97 -8.51
N ASN A 269 -9.56 -5.20 -7.85
CA ASN A 269 -9.78 -3.78 -7.51
C ASN A 269 -9.49 -2.82 -8.68
N PHE A 270 -8.92 -3.31 -9.78
CA PHE A 270 -8.63 -2.48 -10.95
C PHE A 270 -9.84 -2.35 -11.88
N PRO A 271 -10.08 -1.17 -12.47
CA PRO A 271 -11.15 -0.96 -13.45
C PRO A 271 -11.12 -1.99 -14.60
N VAL A 272 -12.31 -2.40 -15.05
CA VAL A 272 -12.47 -3.29 -16.21
C VAL A 272 -12.27 -2.47 -17.48
N VAL A 273 -11.29 -2.86 -18.29
CA VAL A 273 -11.02 -2.30 -19.63
C VAL A 273 -12.00 -2.87 -20.64
N GLN A 274 -12.20 -4.19 -20.60
CA GLN A 274 -13.01 -4.91 -21.57
C GLN A 274 -13.49 -6.26 -21.02
N LYS A 275 -14.52 -6.85 -21.65
CA LYS A 275 -14.94 -8.23 -21.41
C LYS A 275 -14.63 -9.09 -22.63
N VAL A 276 -14.02 -10.24 -22.39
CA VAL A 276 -13.66 -11.24 -23.41
C VAL A 276 -14.50 -12.49 -23.25
N ASN A 277 -14.75 -13.20 -24.34
CA ASN A 277 -15.59 -14.39 -24.34
C ASN A 277 -14.77 -15.67 -24.46
N ARG A 278 -15.40 -16.80 -24.11
CA ARG A 278 -14.78 -18.12 -24.19
C ARG A 278 -14.29 -18.40 -25.61
N GLY A 279 -13.07 -18.93 -25.71
CA GLY A 279 -12.42 -19.26 -26.99
C GLY A 279 -11.63 -18.11 -27.61
N GLU A 280 -11.66 -16.91 -27.03
CA GLU A 280 -10.85 -15.79 -27.49
C GLU A 280 -9.38 -16.02 -27.16
N SER A 281 -8.50 -15.78 -28.14
CA SER A 281 -7.05 -15.99 -28.01
C SER A 281 -6.35 -14.67 -27.70
N LEU A 282 -5.54 -14.67 -26.65
CA LEU A 282 -4.87 -13.51 -26.09
C LEU A 282 -3.36 -13.75 -26.03
N THR A 283 -2.56 -12.72 -26.30
CA THR A 283 -1.09 -12.84 -26.23
C THR A 283 -0.59 -12.36 -24.87
N ILE A 284 0.03 -13.24 -24.09
CA ILE A 284 0.66 -12.88 -22.82
C ILE A 284 1.98 -12.15 -23.08
N LYS A 285 2.21 -11.08 -22.32
CA LYS A 285 3.47 -10.31 -22.30
C LYS A 285 4.18 -10.36 -20.96
N GLU A 286 3.42 -10.36 -19.87
CA GLU A 286 3.94 -10.30 -18.51
C GLU A 286 3.05 -11.12 -17.58
N GLU A 287 3.64 -11.63 -16.50
CA GLU A 287 2.92 -12.21 -15.38
C GLU A 287 3.30 -11.47 -14.10
N ALA A 288 2.30 -11.13 -13.30
CA ALA A 288 2.50 -10.56 -11.97
C ALA A 288 1.34 -10.96 -11.07
N PHE A 289 1.65 -11.39 -9.84
CA PHE A 289 0.68 -11.66 -8.77
C PHE A 289 -0.45 -12.63 -9.16
N GLY A 290 -0.17 -13.63 -10.01
CA GLY A 290 -1.18 -14.59 -10.49
C GLY A 290 -2.11 -14.03 -11.59
N TRP A 291 -1.73 -12.94 -12.23
CA TRP A 291 -2.41 -12.36 -13.38
C TRP A 291 -1.47 -12.30 -14.58
N TYR A 292 -2.04 -12.49 -15.76
CA TYR A 292 -1.35 -12.31 -17.03
C TYR A 292 -1.71 -10.96 -17.64
N LYS A 293 -0.70 -10.18 -18.00
CA LYS A 293 -0.85 -9.04 -18.87
C LYS A 293 -0.96 -9.55 -20.30
N VAL A 294 -2.10 -9.29 -20.90
CA VAL A 294 -2.48 -9.76 -22.23
C VAL A 294 -2.64 -8.59 -23.18
N VAL A 295 -2.23 -8.82 -24.42
CA VAL A 295 -2.51 -7.97 -25.58
C VAL A 295 -3.63 -8.64 -26.36
N MET A 296 -4.67 -7.86 -26.65
CA MET A 296 -5.82 -8.30 -27.42
C MET A 296 -5.45 -8.48 -28.90
N PRO A 297 -6.28 -9.16 -29.72
CA PRO A 297 -6.00 -9.37 -31.14
C PRO A 297 -5.91 -8.06 -31.96
N ASP A 298 -6.44 -6.97 -31.41
CA ASP A 298 -6.39 -5.62 -31.99
C ASP A 298 -5.00 -4.95 -31.86
N GLY A 299 -4.08 -5.53 -31.09
CA GLY A 299 -2.69 -5.10 -30.91
C GLY A 299 -2.48 -3.83 -30.08
N ASN A 300 -3.54 -3.06 -29.81
CA ASN A 300 -3.48 -1.77 -29.11
C ASN A 300 -4.04 -1.85 -27.70
N THR A 301 -4.99 -2.76 -27.43
CA THR A 301 -5.62 -2.88 -26.12
C THR A 301 -4.83 -3.87 -25.27
N THR A 302 -4.28 -3.38 -24.16
CA THR A 302 -3.61 -4.21 -23.16
C THR A 302 -4.38 -4.18 -21.85
N GLY A 303 -4.33 -5.30 -21.14
CA GLY A 303 -4.92 -5.39 -19.82
C GLY A 303 -4.51 -6.68 -19.11
N TRP A 304 -5.07 -6.90 -17.94
CA TRP A 304 -4.74 -7.99 -17.05
C TRP A 304 -5.92 -8.94 -16.94
N VAL A 305 -5.63 -10.23 -17.08
CA VAL A 305 -6.59 -11.32 -16.90
C VAL A 305 -6.05 -12.28 -15.85
N ALA A 306 -6.95 -12.79 -15.01
CA ALA A 306 -6.58 -13.75 -13.98
C ALA A 306 -6.10 -15.06 -14.61
N SER A 307 -4.98 -15.61 -14.11
CA SER A 307 -4.35 -16.80 -14.70
C SER A 307 -5.26 -18.03 -14.72
N TRP A 308 -6.16 -18.17 -13.74
CA TRP A 308 -7.10 -19.28 -13.62
C TRP A 308 -8.32 -19.18 -14.57
N LEU A 309 -8.48 -18.07 -15.31
CA LEU A 309 -9.56 -17.89 -16.28
C LEU A 309 -9.13 -18.16 -17.73
N VAL A 310 -7.84 -18.49 -17.94
CA VAL A 310 -7.24 -18.71 -19.25
C VAL A 310 -6.35 -19.94 -19.26
N ASP A 311 -6.43 -20.72 -20.33
CA ASP A 311 -5.53 -21.86 -20.57
C ASP A 311 -4.32 -21.40 -21.37
N THR A 312 -3.13 -21.68 -20.85
CA THR A 312 -1.87 -21.43 -21.58
C THR A 312 -1.40 -22.72 -22.23
N ASN A 313 -1.23 -22.71 -23.55
CA ASN A 313 -0.80 -23.90 -24.32
C ASN A 313 0.72 -24.14 -24.19
N GLY A 314 1.21 -24.28 -22.96
CA GLY A 314 2.56 -24.71 -22.62
C GLY A 314 3.60 -23.60 -22.57
N THR A 315 3.82 -23.04 -21.37
CA THR A 315 5.12 -22.91 -20.66
C THR A 315 4.81 -22.14 -19.37
N THR A 316 4.54 -22.86 -18.28
CA THR A 316 4.23 -22.28 -16.96
C THR A 316 5.29 -22.75 -15.96
N PRO A 317 6.03 -21.86 -15.26
CA PRO A 317 6.56 -22.20 -13.95
C PRO A 317 5.38 -22.24 -12.97
N ALA A 318 5.20 -23.38 -12.32
CA ALA A 318 4.08 -23.63 -11.42
C ALA A 318 3.97 -22.58 -10.29
N ALA A 319 2.76 -22.08 -10.05
CA ALA A 319 2.43 -21.28 -8.88
C ALA A 319 2.68 -22.09 -7.60
N PRO A 320 3.30 -21.50 -6.54
CA PRO A 320 3.43 -22.18 -5.27
C PRO A 320 2.04 -22.32 -4.65
N LYS A 321 1.66 -23.58 -4.36
CA LYS A 321 0.49 -23.87 -3.54
C LYS A 321 0.79 -23.45 -2.11
N GLY A 322 0.03 -22.48 -1.62
CA GLY A 322 -0.17 -22.20 -0.20
C GLY A 322 -1.64 -22.38 0.09
#